data_AF-A0A7R9JMF9-F1
#
_entry.id   AF-A0A7R9JMF9-F1
#
_cell.length_a   1.000
_cell.length_b   1.000
_cell.length_c   1.000
_cell.angle_alpha   90.00
_cell.angle_beta   90.00
_cell.angle_gamma   90.00
#
_symmetry.space_group_name_H-M   'P 1'
#
loop_
_entity.id
_entity.type
_entity.pdbx_description
1 polymer ?
#
loop_
_entity_poly.entity_id
_entity_poly.type
_entity_poly.pdbx_seq_one_letter_code
_entity_poly.pdbx_strand_id
1 'polypeptide(L)'
;MGNLPGLRHLELIDLMLDTREAQYLLDEVCSVCCTTLHTLAVVNTTKLNYQLLHVGVFLNLQVLVISPQNLGDDVVNLLANTTLRHLHLVQNGYTPEDLVFKPVSSQVWSLCRLTNPRLAVHLEVEGPRN
;
A
#
# COMPACT_ATOMS: atom_id res chain seq x y z
N MET A 1 -4.68 -6.98 -17.26
CA MET A 1 -5.30 -5.65 -17.51
C MET A 1 -4.49 -4.88 -18.58
N GLY A 2 -4.22 -5.50 -19.72
CA GLY A 2 -3.10 -5.09 -20.59
C GLY A 2 -3.33 -3.93 -21.57
N ASN A 3 -4.30 -3.03 -21.36
CA ASN A 3 -4.63 -2.02 -22.37
C ASN A 3 -5.02 -0.63 -21.84
N LEU A 4 -4.38 -0.17 -20.75
CA LEU A 4 -4.61 1.15 -20.15
C LEU A 4 -3.32 2.01 -20.11
N PRO A 5 -2.72 2.39 -21.25
CA PRO A 5 -1.39 3.03 -21.34
C PRO A 5 -1.30 4.47 -20.75
N GLY A 6 -2.30 4.90 -19.99
CA GLY A 6 -2.32 6.19 -19.32
C GLY A 6 -3.00 6.14 -17.96
N LEU A 7 -3.18 4.95 -17.38
CA LEU A 7 -3.82 4.81 -16.07
C LEU A 7 -3.02 5.57 -15.01
N ARG A 8 -3.64 6.58 -14.41
CA ARG A 8 -3.03 7.39 -13.33
C ARG A 8 -3.56 7.03 -11.95
N HIS A 9 -4.76 6.48 -11.88
CA HIS A 9 -5.45 6.16 -10.63
C HIS A 9 -5.94 4.71 -10.72
N LEU A 10 -5.61 3.90 -9.72
CA LEU A 10 -6.09 2.53 -9.60
C LEU A 10 -6.53 2.29 -8.16
N GLU A 11 -7.68 1.67 -7.99
CA GLU A 11 -8.20 1.27 -6.70
C GLU A 11 -8.56 -0.22 -6.71
N LEU A 12 -8.03 -0.93 -5.73
CA LEU A 12 -8.26 -2.35 -5.48
C LEU A 12 -8.66 -2.46 -4.01
N ILE A 13 -9.96 -2.56 -3.75
CA ILE A 13 -10.55 -2.41 -2.42
C ILE A 13 -11.35 -3.68 -2.07
N ASP A 14 -11.23 -4.14 -0.82
CA ASP A 14 -11.99 -5.24 -0.22
C ASP A 14 -11.94 -6.54 -1.04
N LEU A 15 -10.78 -6.82 -1.66
CA LEU A 15 -10.58 -8.05 -2.44
C LEU A 15 -10.45 -9.29 -1.56
N MET A 16 -9.98 -9.13 -0.31
CA MET A 16 -9.90 -10.18 0.70
C MET A 16 -9.25 -11.47 0.17
N LEU A 17 -8.10 -11.35 -0.49
CA LEU A 17 -7.37 -12.46 -1.09
C LEU A 17 -6.60 -13.28 -0.04
N ASP A 18 -6.30 -14.52 -0.39
CA ASP A 18 -5.31 -15.32 0.33
C ASP A 18 -3.89 -14.96 -0.14
N THR A 19 -2.88 -15.25 0.68
CA THR A 19 -1.48 -14.84 0.41
C THR A 19 -0.93 -15.35 -0.92
N ARG A 20 -1.38 -16.53 -1.38
CA ARG A 20 -0.97 -17.12 -2.67
C ARG A 20 -1.49 -16.37 -3.88
N GLU A 21 -2.64 -15.72 -3.76
CA GLU A 21 -3.24 -14.93 -4.82
C GLU A 21 -2.68 -13.50 -4.78
N ALA A 22 -2.55 -12.95 -3.58
CA ALA A 22 -2.05 -11.61 -3.33
C ALA A 22 -0.63 -11.37 -3.88
N GLN A 23 0.21 -12.41 -3.90
CA GLN A 23 1.58 -12.31 -4.41
C GLN A 23 1.66 -11.95 -5.90
N TYR A 24 0.59 -12.17 -6.68
CA TYR A 24 0.53 -11.85 -8.11
C TYR A 24 -0.42 -10.69 -8.41
N LEU A 25 -0.98 -10.04 -7.37
CA LEU A 25 -2.07 -9.07 -7.52
C LEU A 25 -1.71 -7.89 -8.43
N LEU A 26 -0.47 -7.42 -8.34
CA LEU A 26 -0.02 -6.20 -9.02
C LEU A 26 0.95 -6.46 -10.19
N ASP A 27 1.29 -7.71 -10.52
CA ASP A 27 2.31 -8.03 -11.53
C ASP A 27 2.07 -7.36 -12.88
N GLU A 28 0.86 -7.54 -13.42
CA GLU A 28 0.44 -6.94 -14.69
C GLU A 28 0.37 -5.41 -14.61
N VAL A 29 -0.05 -4.86 -13.46
CA VAL A 29 -0.13 -3.42 -13.24
C VAL A 29 1.28 -2.81 -13.20
N CYS A 30 2.22 -3.48 -12.53
CA CYS A 30 3.63 -3.12 -12.51
C CYS A 30 4.22 -3.15 -13.93
N SER A 31 3.90 -4.16 -14.74
CA SER A 31 4.40 -4.25 -16.12
C SER A 31 3.93 -3.10 -17.01
N VAL A 32 2.65 -2.71 -16.89
CA VAL A 32 2.02 -1.76 -17.83
C VAL A 32 2.02 -0.32 -17.32
N CYS A 33 1.92 -0.11 -16.01
CA CYS A 33 1.65 1.20 -15.40
C CYS A 33 2.77 1.72 -14.48
N CYS A 34 3.94 1.09 -14.47
CA CYS A 34 5.08 1.47 -13.62
C CYS A 34 5.40 2.97 -13.63
N THR A 35 5.33 3.60 -14.81
CA THR A 35 5.67 5.02 -15.01
C THR A 35 4.46 5.93 -15.17
N THR A 36 3.23 5.41 -15.15
CA THR A 36 2.03 6.21 -15.40
C THR A 36 1.17 6.38 -14.16
N LEU A 37 1.23 5.45 -13.21
CA LEU A 37 0.40 5.46 -12.02
C LEU A 37 0.85 6.56 -11.04
N HIS A 38 -0.08 7.40 -10.60
CA HIS A 38 0.11 8.51 -9.67
C HIS A 38 -0.60 8.28 -8.33
N THR A 39 -1.72 7.56 -8.34
CA THR A 39 -2.47 7.18 -7.15
C THR A 39 -2.80 5.69 -7.18
N LEU A 40 -2.53 5.00 -6.08
CA LEU A 40 -2.87 3.60 -5.89
C LEU A 40 -3.60 3.46 -4.55
N ALA A 41 -4.77 2.84 -4.56
CA ALA A 41 -5.43 2.35 -3.36
C ALA A 41 -5.43 0.82 -3.36
N VAL A 42 -4.87 0.22 -2.31
CA VAL A 42 -4.86 -1.22 -2.04
C VAL A 42 -5.37 -1.44 -0.62
N VAL A 43 -6.69 -1.34 -0.47
CA VAL A 43 -7.37 -1.37 0.83
C VAL A 43 -8.00 -2.74 1.04
N ASN A 44 -7.71 -3.39 2.16
CA ASN A 44 -8.19 -4.74 2.49
C ASN A 44 -8.04 -5.76 1.35
N THR A 45 -6.87 -5.77 0.71
CA THR A 45 -6.65 -6.68 -0.42
C THR A 45 -6.37 -8.10 0.05
N THR A 46 -5.99 -8.31 1.31
CA THR A 46 -5.77 -9.64 1.89
C THR A 46 -6.53 -9.84 3.20
N LYS A 47 -6.95 -11.08 3.46
CA LYS A 47 -7.62 -11.48 4.71
C LYS A 47 -6.69 -11.45 5.92
N LEU A 48 -5.41 -11.73 5.68
CA LEU A 48 -4.37 -11.86 6.71
C LEU A 48 -3.21 -10.90 6.41
N ASN A 49 -2.29 -10.76 7.36
CA ASN A 49 -1.06 -9.99 7.19
C ASN A 49 -0.26 -10.48 5.97
N TYR A 50 -0.06 -9.60 4.99
CA TYR A 50 0.72 -9.84 3.78
C TYR A 50 1.26 -8.54 3.19
N GLN A 51 2.58 -8.35 3.28
CA GLN A 51 3.25 -7.16 2.76
C GLN A 51 3.21 -7.09 1.23
N LEU A 52 2.61 -6.03 0.68
CA LEU A 52 2.53 -5.81 -0.77
C LEU A 52 3.75 -5.05 -1.31
N LEU A 53 4.88 -5.73 -1.50
CA LEU A 53 6.13 -5.11 -1.97
C LEU A 53 6.00 -4.36 -3.32
N HIS A 54 5.09 -4.81 -4.18
CA HIS A 54 4.82 -4.20 -5.48
C HIS A 54 4.53 -2.69 -5.42
N VAL A 55 3.95 -2.18 -4.33
CA VAL A 55 3.63 -0.74 -4.22
C VAL A 55 4.86 0.16 -4.28
N GLY A 56 6.06 -0.39 -4.00
CA GLY A 56 7.32 0.35 -4.05
C GLY A 56 7.92 0.53 -5.44
N VAL A 57 7.39 -0.09 -6.49
CA VAL A 57 8.01 -0.07 -7.84
C VAL A 57 7.47 1.03 -8.75
N PHE A 58 6.36 1.67 -8.40
CA PHE A 58 5.71 2.69 -9.24
C PHE A 58 6.46 4.03 -9.14
N LEU A 59 7.18 4.39 -10.20
CA LEU A 59 8.15 5.50 -10.19
C LEU A 59 7.52 6.88 -10.00
N ASN A 60 6.29 7.06 -10.50
CA ASN A 60 5.57 8.33 -10.46
C ASN A 60 4.46 8.37 -9.39
N LEU A 61 4.38 7.36 -8.53
CA LEU A 61 3.35 7.27 -7.50
C LEU A 61 3.52 8.39 -6.47
N GLN A 62 2.49 9.22 -6.34
CA GLN A 62 2.45 10.34 -5.39
C GLN A 62 1.60 10.04 -4.16
N VAL A 63 0.54 9.25 -4.34
CA VAL A 63 -0.42 8.91 -3.28
C VAL A 63 -0.61 7.40 -3.21
N LEU A 64 -0.41 6.83 -2.02
CA LEU A 64 -0.67 5.44 -1.71
C LEU A 64 -1.68 5.38 -0.56
N VAL A 65 -2.79 4.69 -0.79
CA VAL A 65 -3.78 4.35 0.23
C VAL A 65 -3.69 2.85 0.47
N ILE A 66 -3.42 2.41 1.70
CA ILE A 66 -3.15 1.01 2.02
C ILE A 66 -3.66 0.64 3.40
N SER A 67 -4.16 -0.58 3.57
CA SER A 67 -4.55 -1.08 4.90
C SER A 67 -3.35 -1.63 5.68
N PRO A 68 -3.33 -1.54 7.02
CA PRO A 68 -2.16 -1.92 7.81
C PRO A 68 -1.70 -3.36 7.65
N GLN A 69 -2.61 -4.32 7.43
CA GLN A 69 -2.26 -5.73 7.17
C GLN A 69 -1.50 -5.93 5.86
N ASN A 70 -1.51 -4.94 4.96
CA ASN A 70 -0.76 -4.97 3.71
C ASN A 70 0.57 -4.21 3.76
N LEU A 71 0.88 -3.60 4.91
CA LEU A 71 2.08 -2.83 5.15
C LEU A 71 3.05 -3.60 6.07
N GLY A 72 4.34 -3.40 5.89
CA GLY A 72 5.36 -3.86 6.84
C GLY A 72 6.69 -3.16 6.63
N ASP A 73 7.70 -3.56 7.42
CA ASP A 73 9.02 -2.92 7.47
C ASP A 73 9.67 -2.79 6.07
N ASP A 74 9.57 -3.84 5.26
CA ASP A 74 10.18 -3.87 3.93
C ASP A 74 9.48 -2.92 2.97
N VAL A 75 8.14 -2.85 3.03
CA VAL A 75 7.36 -1.91 2.23
C VAL A 75 7.71 -0.47 2.59
N VAL A 76 7.78 -0.13 3.88
CA VAL A 76 8.12 1.24 4.30
C VAL A 76 9.56 1.61 3.92
N ASN A 77 10.52 0.68 4.05
CA ASN A 77 11.89 0.90 3.58
C ASN A 77 11.96 1.13 2.07
N LEU A 78 11.17 0.42 1.26
CA LEU A 78 11.07 0.68 -0.17
C LEU A 78 10.48 2.06 -0.44
N LEU A 79 9.32 2.37 0.15
CA LEU A 79 8.63 3.65 -0.03
C LEU A 79 9.49 4.86 0.36
N ALA A 80 10.36 4.71 1.35
CA ALA A 80 11.34 5.72 1.75
C ALA A 80 12.27 6.18 0.62
N ASN A 81 12.46 5.36 -0.43
CA ASN A 81 13.33 5.66 -1.57
C ASN A 81 12.53 6.06 -2.84
N THR A 82 11.23 6.32 -2.71
CA THR A 82 10.34 6.68 -3.83
C THR A 82 10.02 8.17 -3.88
N THR A 83 9.25 8.58 -4.90
CA THR A 83 8.74 9.95 -5.03
C THR A 83 7.43 10.19 -4.25
N LEU A 84 6.96 9.20 -3.49
CA LEU A 84 5.70 9.22 -2.75
C LEU A 84 5.62 10.44 -1.82
N ARG A 85 4.46 11.10 -1.82
CA ARG A 85 4.17 12.31 -1.01
C ARG A 85 3.15 12.04 0.08
N HIS A 86 2.18 11.16 -0.19
CA HIS A 86 1.11 10.87 0.74
C HIS A 86 0.96 9.36 0.90
N LEU A 87 1.12 8.87 2.13
CA LEU A 87 0.81 7.51 2.55
C LEU A 87 -0.39 7.57 3.49
N HIS A 88 -1.52 7.03 3.07
CA HIS A 88 -2.73 6.93 3.87
C HIS A 88 -2.88 5.50 4.37
N LEU A 89 -2.89 5.33 5.68
CA LEU A 89 -3.15 4.06 6.36
C LEU A 89 -4.63 4.02 6.74
N VAL A 90 -5.41 3.18 6.06
CA VAL A 90 -6.86 3.10 6.24
C VAL A 90 -7.24 1.85 7.03
N GLN A 91 -7.91 2.06 8.15
CA GLN A 91 -8.50 1.01 8.99
C GLN A 91 -10.02 1.13 8.96
N ASN A 92 -10.72 0.05 8.60
CA ASN A 92 -12.18 -0.01 8.59
C ASN A 92 -12.67 -1.38 9.11
N GLY A 93 -13.98 -1.64 9.03
CA GLY A 93 -14.59 -2.87 9.54
C GLY A 93 -14.14 -4.17 8.87
N TYR A 94 -13.37 -4.12 7.78
CA TYR A 94 -12.76 -5.30 7.15
C TYR A 94 -11.26 -5.43 7.47
N THR A 95 -10.67 -4.44 8.15
CA THR A 95 -9.29 -4.54 8.63
C THR A 95 -9.24 -5.55 9.76
N PRO A 96 -8.37 -6.59 9.68
CA PRO A 96 -8.29 -7.61 10.71
C PRO A 96 -8.03 -7.02 12.10
N GLU A 97 -8.92 -7.26 13.05
CA GLU A 97 -8.78 -6.82 14.45
C GLU A 97 -7.79 -7.68 15.25
N ASP A 98 -7.46 -8.87 14.74
CA ASP A 98 -6.68 -9.87 15.46
C ASP A 98 -5.21 -9.46 15.65
N LEU A 99 -4.67 -9.78 16.84
CA LEU A 99 -3.32 -9.55 17.38
C LEU A 99 -2.13 -10.07 16.53
N VAL A 100 -2.36 -10.51 15.30
CA VAL A 100 -1.39 -11.26 14.47
C VAL A 100 -0.75 -10.38 13.38
N PHE A 101 -1.15 -9.12 13.22
CA PHE A 101 -0.41 -8.23 12.32
C PHE A 101 0.77 -7.57 13.05
N LYS A 102 1.98 -7.77 12.51
CA LYS A 102 3.21 -7.18 13.05
C LYS A 102 3.23 -5.70 12.64
N PRO A 103 3.17 -4.75 13.60
CA PRO A 103 3.25 -3.34 13.25
C PRO A 103 4.62 -3.02 12.65
N VAL A 104 4.66 -1.99 11.79
CA VAL A 104 5.92 -1.46 11.28
C VAL A 104 6.75 -0.93 12.44
N SER A 105 8.02 -1.31 12.50
CA SER A 105 8.91 -0.93 13.59
C SER A 105 9.18 0.58 13.59
N SER A 106 9.29 1.16 14.80
CA SER A 106 9.59 2.59 14.98
C SER A 106 10.92 3.01 14.36
N GLN A 107 11.90 2.10 14.33
CA GLN A 107 13.20 2.32 13.68
C GLN A 107 13.04 2.51 12.17
N VAL A 108 12.21 1.70 11.52
CA VAL A 108 11.94 1.82 10.08
C VAL A 108 11.22 3.12 9.76
N TRP A 109 10.22 3.53 10.57
CA TRP A 109 9.61 4.85 10.40
C TRP A 109 10.60 6.00 10.58
N SER A 110 11.50 5.90 11.56
CA SER A 110 12.52 6.92 11.80
C SER A 110 13.47 7.04 10.61
N LEU A 111 13.93 5.91 10.06
CA LEU A 111 14.75 5.89 8.85
C LEU A 111 13.99 6.45 7.64
N CYS A 112 12.73 6.03 7.46
CA CYS A 112 11.88 6.51 6.37
C CYS A 112 11.76 8.04 6.37
N ARG A 113 11.58 8.64 7.55
CA ARG A 113 11.51 10.10 7.71
C ARG A 113 12.82 10.80 7.34
N LEU A 114 13.96 10.18 7.62
CA LEU A 114 15.28 10.72 7.25
C LEU A 114 15.51 10.64 5.74
N THR A 115 15.14 9.52 5.12
CA THR A 115 15.35 9.27 3.68
C THR A 115 14.37 10.04 2.80
N ASN A 116 13.08 10.09 3.17
CA ASN A 116 12.04 10.86 2.48
C ASN A 116 11.35 11.84 3.43
N PRO A 117 11.97 13.01 3.71
CA PRO A 117 11.43 14.02 4.63
C PRO A 117 10.17 14.71 4.10
N ARG A 118 9.80 14.46 2.84
CA ARG A 118 8.61 15.04 2.19
C ARG A 118 7.42 14.09 2.19
N LEU A 119 7.57 12.85 2.66
CA LEU A 119 6.46 11.91 2.79
C LEU A 119 5.61 12.29 4.01
N ALA A 120 4.34 12.58 3.76
CA ALA A 120 3.33 12.73 4.79
C ALA A 120 2.60 11.39 5.01
N VAL A 121 2.55 10.93 6.26
CA VAL A 121 1.83 9.72 6.66
C VAL A 121 0.56 10.13 7.39
N HIS A 122 -0.57 9.60 6.94
CA HIS A 122 -1.91 9.87 7.45
C HIS A 122 -2.50 8.56 7.98
N LEU A 123 -3.14 8.61 9.14
CA LEU A 123 -3.89 7.49 9.69
C LEU A 123 -5.38 7.84 9.66
N GLU A 124 -6.16 7.00 9.00
CA GLU A 124 -7.60 7.13 8.87
C GLU A 124 -8.27 5.91 9.48
N VAL A 125 -9.13 6.14 10.47
CA VAL A 125 -9.87 5.09 11.17
C VAL A 125 -11.36 5.32 10.95
N GLU A 126 -11.99 4.41 10.23
CA GLU A 126 -13.44 4.40 10.01
C GLU A 126 -14.12 3.61 11.12
N GLY A 127 -15.18 4.18 11.69
CA GLY A 127 -16.06 3.45 12.60
C GLY A 127 -16.85 2.36 11.87
N PRO A 128 -17.48 1.44 12.62
CA PRO A 128 -18.36 0.44 12.04
C PRO A 128 -19.45 1.11 11.21
N ARG A 129 -19.63 0.63 9.97
CA ARG A 129 -20.76 1.05 9.12
C ARG A 129 -22.02 0.37 9.70
N ASN A 130 -22.91 1.18 10.28
CA ASN A 130 -24.23 0.75 10.75
C ASN A 130 -25.09 0.20 9.61
#